data_AF-A0A8D5A396-F1
#
_entry.id   AF-A0A8D5A396-F1
#
_cell.length_a   1.000
_cell.length_b   1.000
_cell.length_c   1.000
_cell.angle_alpha   90.00
_cell.angle_beta   90.00
_cell.angle_gamma   90.00
#
_symmetry.space_group_name_H-M   'P 1'
#
loop_
_entity.id
_entity.type
_entity.pdbx_description
1 polymer ?
#
loop_
_entity_poly.entity_id
_entity_poly.type
_entity_poly.pdbx_seq_one_letter_code
_entity_poly.pdbx_strand_id
1 'polypeptide(L)'
;MMRSTEMSMDDQIRSIHHKYQIPEDEAKEILSRGFRFNDVDKAALLSCLSGKTAGEILDMRKDDPWGRIEKKLGLTPEIYSKRYIAHRADRLHRFYGMDAKRAETLLSEGYPNHWLRLAYLIEQHTGSLMENIVKARSKSMKWAPYVQQEFGISEETFKSWIAETRNPSLKKR
;
A
#
# COMPACT_ATOMS: atom_id res chain seq x y z
N MET A 1 14.13 -4.44 -26.39
CA MET A 1 12.89 -4.61 -25.60
C MET A 1 13.22 -5.36 -24.33
N MET A 2 13.20 -4.69 -23.17
CA MET A 2 13.21 -5.41 -21.89
C MET A 2 11.86 -6.10 -21.74
N ARG A 3 11.86 -7.44 -21.70
CA ARG A 3 10.68 -8.21 -21.29
C ARG A 3 10.31 -7.73 -19.88
N SER A 4 9.10 -7.22 -19.69
CA SER A 4 8.49 -7.18 -18.37
C SER A 4 8.56 -8.61 -17.85
N THR A 5 9.44 -8.89 -16.89
CA THR A 5 9.45 -10.18 -16.23
C THR A 5 8.11 -10.29 -15.51
N GLU A 6 7.20 -11.10 -16.05
CA GLU A 6 5.96 -11.42 -15.37
C GLU A 6 6.29 -11.87 -13.93
N MET A 7 5.60 -11.29 -12.96
CA MET A 7 5.76 -11.67 -11.56
C MET A 7 5.52 -13.17 -11.43
N SER A 8 6.41 -13.89 -10.74
CA SER A 8 6.18 -15.31 -10.47
C SER A 8 4.90 -15.51 -9.65
N MET A 9 4.34 -16.72 -9.69
CA MET A 9 3.16 -17.06 -8.86
C MET A 9 3.42 -16.74 -7.38
N ASP A 10 4.59 -17.10 -6.85
CA ASP A 10 4.97 -16.80 -5.46
C ASP A 10 5.05 -15.29 -5.17
N ASP A 11 5.49 -14.49 -6.16
CA ASP A 11 5.51 -13.03 -6.04
C ASP A 11 4.09 -12.45 -6.02
N GLN A 12 3.18 -13.02 -6.80
CA GLN A 12 1.78 -12.62 -6.84
C GLN A 12 1.07 -12.99 -5.53
N ILE A 13 1.21 -14.24 -5.06
CA ILE A 13 0.63 -14.72 -3.80
C ILE A 13 1.06 -13.82 -2.64
N ARG A 14 2.37 -13.59 -2.48
CA ARG A 14 2.91 -12.74 -1.42
C ARG A 14 2.41 -11.29 -1.50
N SER A 15 2.32 -10.76 -2.72
CA SER A 15 1.80 -9.41 -2.95
C SER A 15 0.35 -9.30 -2.47
N ILE A 16 -0.52 -10.24 -2.85
CA ILE A 16 -1.92 -10.29 -2.43
C ILE A 16 -2.01 -10.47 -0.90
N HIS A 17 -1.28 -11.44 -0.36
CA HIS A 17 -1.28 -11.76 1.06
C HIS A 17 -0.94 -10.55 1.93
N HIS A 18 0.22 -9.91 1.71
CA HIS A 18 0.64 -8.82 2.58
C HIS A 18 -0.18 -7.53 2.39
N LYS A 19 -0.59 -7.23 1.15
CA LYS A 19 -1.39 -6.03 0.88
C LYS A 19 -2.77 -6.15 1.53
N TYR A 20 -3.44 -7.28 1.34
CA TYR A 20 -4.88 -7.43 1.60
C TYR A 20 -5.22 -8.38 2.75
N GLN A 21 -4.21 -9.00 3.38
CA GLN A 21 -4.38 -9.97 4.48
C GLN A 21 -5.17 -11.23 4.11
N ILE A 22 -5.20 -11.56 2.81
CA ILE A 22 -5.77 -12.81 2.31
C ILE A 22 -4.76 -13.94 2.59
N PRO A 23 -5.14 -15.08 3.19
CA PRO A 23 -4.26 -16.23 3.39
C PRO A 23 -3.53 -16.65 2.10
N GLU A 24 -2.28 -17.10 2.20
CA GLU A 24 -1.50 -17.47 1.02
C GLU A 24 -2.15 -18.61 0.20
N ASP A 25 -2.76 -19.58 0.88
CA ASP A 25 -3.49 -20.67 0.23
C ASP A 25 -4.72 -20.18 -0.54
N GLU A 26 -5.49 -19.25 0.05
CA GLU A 26 -6.63 -18.63 -0.63
C GLU A 26 -6.17 -17.77 -1.82
N ALA A 27 -5.09 -17.00 -1.66
CA ALA A 27 -4.52 -16.22 -2.74
C ALA A 27 -4.04 -17.13 -3.90
N LYS A 28 -3.41 -18.26 -3.58
CA LYS A 28 -2.98 -19.28 -4.54
C LYS A 28 -4.17 -19.90 -5.27
N GLU A 29 -5.22 -20.28 -4.54
CA GLU A 29 -6.44 -20.82 -5.13
C GLU A 29 -7.06 -19.82 -6.12
N ILE A 30 -7.23 -18.57 -5.71
CA ILE A 30 -7.80 -17.52 -6.57
C ILE A 30 -6.96 -17.29 -7.82
N LEU A 31 -5.62 -17.18 -7.68
CA LEU A 31 -4.71 -16.99 -8.80
C LEU A 31 -4.69 -18.19 -9.76
N SER A 32 -4.93 -19.40 -9.26
CA SER A 32 -5.00 -20.62 -10.08
C SER A 32 -6.25 -20.70 -10.97
N ARG A 33 -7.27 -19.85 -10.73
CA ARG A 33 -8.50 -19.81 -11.54
C ARG A 33 -8.33 -19.17 -12.93
N GLY A 34 -7.11 -18.75 -13.29
CA GLY A 34 -6.79 -18.21 -14.61
C GLY A 34 -7.10 -16.72 -14.80
N PHE A 35 -7.45 -16.00 -13.73
CA PHE A 35 -7.60 -14.54 -13.79
C PHE A 35 -6.23 -13.85 -13.90
N ARG A 36 -6.18 -12.71 -14.59
CA ARG A 36 -4.98 -11.87 -14.62
C ARG A 36 -4.70 -11.31 -13.24
N PHE A 37 -3.42 -11.18 -12.89
CA PHE A 37 -2.99 -10.62 -11.61
C PHE A 37 -3.67 -9.29 -11.27
N ASN A 38 -3.79 -8.36 -12.22
CA ASN A 38 -4.42 -7.06 -11.98
C ASN A 38 -5.92 -7.18 -11.62
N ASP A 39 -6.61 -8.18 -12.18
CA ASP A 39 -8.01 -8.41 -11.84
C ASP A 39 -8.13 -9.02 -10.42
N VAL A 40 -7.20 -9.91 -10.04
CA VAL A 40 -7.11 -10.46 -8.67
C VAL A 40 -6.73 -9.38 -7.65
N ASP A 41 -5.74 -8.52 -7.94
CA ASP A 41 -5.31 -7.44 -7.06
C ASP A 41 -6.45 -6.43 -6.83
N LYS A 42 -7.21 -6.08 -7.88
CA LYS A 42 -8.40 -5.23 -7.74
C LYS A 42 -9.52 -5.92 -6.95
N ALA A 43 -9.79 -7.20 -7.18
CA ALA A 43 -10.79 -7.95 -6.42
C ALA A 43 -10.42 -8.06 -4.93
N ALA A 44 -9.15 -8.31 -4.61
CA ALA A 44 -8.65 -8.38 -3.24
C ALA A 44 -8.77 -7.02 -2.51
N LEU A 45 -8.50 -5.92 -3.21
CA LEU A 45 -8.78 -4.58 -2.69
C LEU A 45 -10.27 -4.41 -2.39
N LEU A 46 -11.14 -4.69 -3.36
CA LEU A 46 -12.59 -4.54 -3.18
C LEU A 46 -13.14 -5.46 -2.09
N SER A 47 -12.52 -6.62 -1.86
CA SER A 47 -12.84 -7.51 -0.75
C SER A 47 -12.64 -6.83 0.59
N CYS A 48 -11.45 -6.23 0.81
CA CYS A 48 -11.16 -5.43 2.01
C CYS A 48 -12.14 -4.26 2.20
N LEU A 49 -12.60 -3.66 1.11
CA LEU A 49 -13.49 -2.50 1.16
C LEU A 49 -14.97 -2.85 1.30
N SER A 50 -15.40 -4.06 0.93
CA SER A 50 -16.83 -4.41 0.88
C SER A 50 -17.24 -5.50 1.88
N GLY A 51 -16.31 -6.31 2.36
CA GLY A 51 -16.58 -7.49 3.18
C GLY A 51 -16.98 -8.73 2.39
N LYS A 52 -17.14 -8.64 1.05
CA LYS A 52 -17.25 -9.81 0.18
C LYS A 52 -15.89 -10.47 -0.01
N THR A 53 -15.87 -11.76 -0.32
CA THR A 53 -14.62 -12.46 -0.67
C THR A 53 -14.09 -12.01 -2.03
N ALA A 54 -12.77 -12.09 -2.22
CA ALA A 54 -12.16 -11.80 -3.52
C ALA A 54 -12.68 -12.77 -4.61
N GLY A 55 -12.98 -14.02 -4.23
CA GLY A 55 -13.58 -15.01 -5.11
C GLY A 55 -14.94 -14.60 -5.67
N GLU A 56 -15.88 -14.18 -4.80
CA GLU A 56 -17.20 -13.68 -5.22
C GLU A 56 -17.09 -12.47 -6.16
N ILE A 57 -16.16 -11.56 -5.86
CA ILE A 57 -15.96 -10.34 -6.65
C ILE A 57 -15.41 -10.69 -8.05
N LEU A 58 -14.55 -11.70 -8.14
CA LEU A 58 -14.06 -12.20 -9.42
C LEU A 58 -15.15 -12.93 -10.23
N ASP A 59 -16.08 -13.60 -9.56
CA ASP A 59 -17.24 -14.17 -10.24
C ASP A 59 -18.14 -13.06 -10.82
N MET A 60 -18.37 -11.97 -10.08
CA MET A 60 -19.05 -10.78 -10.64
C MET A 60 -18.29 -10.18 -11.84
N ARG A 61 -16.95 -10.25 -11.83
CA ARG A 61 -16.09 -9.68 -12.89
C ARG A 61 -16.24 -10.36 -14.25
N LYS A 62 -16.74 -11.60 -14.28
CA LYS A 62 -17.04 -12.32 -15.53
C LYS A 62 -18.07 -11.58 -16.38
N ASP A 63 -19.09 -11.00 -15.74
CA ASP A 63 -20.22 -10.39 -16.42
C ASP A 63 -20.21 -8.86 -16.37
N ASP A 64 -19.59 -8.27 -15.33
CA ASP A 64 -19.66 -6.84 -15.09
C ASP A 64 -18.29 -6.14 -15.11
N PRO A 65 -18.23 -4.88 -15.57
CA PRO A 65 -17.06 -4.02 -15.40
C PRO A 65 -16.93 -3.53 -13.95
N TRP A 66 -15.69 -3.17 -13.55
CA TRP A 66 -15.37 -2.74 -12.18
C TRP A 66 -16.30 -1.66 -11.61
N GLY A 67 -16.61 -0.62 -12.40
CA GLY A 67 -17.50 0.46 -11.92
C GLY A 67 -18.93 0.00 -11.61
N ARG A 68 -19.43 -1.05 -12.27
CA ARG A 68 -20.72 -1.66 -11.93
C ARG A 68 -20.61 -2.55 -10.70
N ILE A 69 -19.51 -3.29 -10.56
CA ILE A 69 -19.23 -4.10 -9.36
C ILE A 69 -19.16 -3.21 -8.13
N GLU A 70 -18.38 -2.12 -8.16
CA GLU A 70 -18.28 -1.15 -7.06
C GLU A 70 -19.67 -0.62 -6.63
N LYS A 71 -20.54 -0.31 -7.59
CA LYS A 71 -21.94 0.07 -7.31
C LYS A 71 -22.74 -1.06 -6.65
N LYS A 72 -22.64 -2.29 -7.17
CA LYS A 72 -23.31 -3.48 -6.59
C LYS A 72 -22.82 -3.79 -5.17
N LEU A 73 -21.57 -3.44 -4.85
CA LEU A 73 -20.98 -3.57 -3.52
C LEU A 73 -21.35 -2.40 -2.57
N GLY A 74 -22.12 -1.42 -3.05
CA GLY A 74 -22.46 -0.22 -2.26
C GLY A 74 -21.28 0.73 -2.02
N LEU A 75 -20.21 0.63 -2.81
CA LEU A 75 -19.03 1.47 -2.68
C LEU A 75 -19.24 2.79 -3.44
N THR A 76 -19.96 3.73 -2.81
CA THR A 76 -19.97 5.13 -3.27
C THR A 76 -18.56 5.72 -3.22
N PRO A 77 -18.24 6.79 -3.98
CA PRO A 77 -16.91 7.41 -3.93
C PRO A 77 -16.45 7.78 -2.52
N GLU A 78 -17.38 8.25 -1.67
CA GLU A 78 -17.08 8.63 -0.29
C GLU A 78 -16.82 7.41 0.61
N ILE A 79 -17.65 6.37 0.51
CA ILE A 79 -17.45 5.11 1.25
C ILE A 79 -16.13 4.45 0.82
N TYR A 80 -15.87 4.40 -0.49
CA TYR A 80 -14.64 3.88 -1.05
C TYR A 80 -13.44 4.62 -0.49
N SER A 81 -13.44 5.96 -0.57
CA SER A 81 -12.34 6.80 -0.09
C SER A 81 -12.05 6.57 1.38
N LYS A 82 -13.08 6.62 2.24
CA LYS A 82 -12.97 6.40 3.68
C LYS A 82 -12.39 5.02 4.00
N ARG A 83 -12.96 3.95 3.45
CA ARG A 83 -12.49 2.58 3.70
C ARG A 83 -11.08 2.35 3.14
N TYR A 84 -10.75 2.97 2.01
CA TYR A 84 -9.42 2.88 1.42
C TYR A 84 -8.37 3.63 2.22
N ILE A 85 -8.71 4.77 2.83
CA ILE A 85 -7.86 5.46 3.79
C ILE A 85 -7.57 4.56 5.00
N ALA A 86 -8.61 4.00 5.63
CA ALA A 86 -8.46 3.09 6.77
C ALA A 86 -7.60 1.87 6.45
N HIS A 87 -7.84 1.22 5.30
CA HIS A 87 -7.01 0.10 4.83
C HIS A 87 -5.54 0.48 4.65
N ARG A 88 -5.26 1.67 4.08
CA ARG A 88 -3.88 2.15 3.91
C ARG A 88 -3.20 2.47 5.24
N ALA A 89 -3.93 3.01 6.20
CA ALA A 89 -3.45 3.28 7.55
C ALA A 89 -3.07 1.98 8.28
N ASP A 90 -3.97 1.00 8.27
CA ASP A 90 -3.72 -0.35 8.79
C ASP A 90 -2.48 -0.99 8.15
N ARG A 91 -2.32 -0.87 6.83
CA ARG A 91 -1.14 -1.40 6.15
C ARG A 91 0.15 -0.70 6.56
N LEU A 92 0.15 0.63 6.75
CA LEU A 92 1.32 1.35 7.26
C LEU A 92 1.68 0.90 8.68
N HIS A 93 0.68 0.63 9.51
CA HIS A 93 0.87 0.05 10.84
C HIS A 93 1.51 -1.33 10.76
N ARG A 94 0.91 -2.27 10.02
CA ARG A 94 1.44 -3.64 9.92
C ARG A 94 2.84 -3.72 9.30
N PHE A 95 3.16 -2.84 8.35
CA PHE A 95 4.44 -2.92 7.63
C PHE A 95 5.56 -2.18 8.35
N TYR A 96 5.26 -1.12 9.10
CA TYR A 96 6.29 -0.23 9.64
C TYR A 96 6.11 0.09 11.13
N GLY A 97 5.06 -0.40 11.79
CA GLY A 97 4.78 -0.12 13.20
C GLY A 97 4.18 1.26 13.46
N MET A 98 3.80 2.01 12.43
CA MET A 98 3.21 3.35 12.56
C MET A 98 1.85 3.28 13.28
N ASP A 99 1.55 4.23 14.16
CA ASP A 99 0.20 4.33 14.73
C ASP A 99 -0.85 4.55 13.63
N ALA A 100 -1.86 3.68 13.57
CA ALA A 100 -2.84 3.70 12.49
C ALA A 100 -3.68 4.98 12.48
N LYS A 101 -3.99 5.57 13.64
CA LYS A 101 -4.81 6.79 13.73
C LYS A 101 -4.04 8.03 13.26
N ARG A 102 -2.75 8.11 13.59
CA ARG A 102 -1.83 9.12 13.04
C ARG A 102 -1.74 9.01 11.52
N ALA A 103 -1.56 7.79 11.01
CA ALA A 103 -1.53 7.52 9.58
C ALA A 103 -2.84 7.91 8.89
N GLU A 104 -3.98 7.53 9.45
CA GLU A 104 -5.32 7.81 8.92
C GLU A 104 -5.58 9.31 8.78
N THR A 105 -5.20 10.09 9.80
CA THR A 105 -5.32 11.55 9.80
C THR A 105 -4.57 12.16 8.61
N LEU A 106 -3.27 11.86 8.48
CA LEU A 106 -2.44 12.42 7.40
C LEU A 106 -2.86 11.91 6.01
N LEU A 107 -3.31 10.67 5.89
CA LEU A 107 -3.87 10.14 4.64
C LEU A 107 -5.15 10.87 4.23
N SER A 108 -5.98 11.26 5.20
CA SER A 108 -7.21 12.02 4.97
C SER A 108 -6.93 13.47 4.56
N GLU A 109 -5.83 14.05 5.05
CA GLU A 109 -5.29 15.35 4.61
C GLU A 109 -4.68 15.31 3.19
N GLY A 110 -4.56 14.12 2.58
CA GLY A 110 -4.10 13.94 1.21
C GLY A 110 -2.61 13.62 1.07
N TYR A 111 -1.90 13.37 2.17
CA TYR A 111 -0.51 12.92 2.09
C TYR A 111 -0.41 11.48 1.55
N PRO A 112 0.48 11.19 0.60
CA PRO A 112 0.58 9.85 0.01
C PRO A 112 1.33 8.88 0.94
N ASN A 113 1.04 7.58 0.81
CA ASN A 113 1.65 6.51 1.63
C ASN A 113 3.18 6.57 1.68
N HIS A 114 3.82 6.82 0.52
CA HIS A 114 5.28 6.85 0.47
C HIS A 114 5.89 8.02 1.25
N TRP A 115 5.15 9.13 1.43
CA TRP A 115 5.60 10.23 2.28
C TRP A 115 5.54 9.83 3.74
N LEU A 116 4.42 9.24 4.18
CA LEU A 116 4.26 8.84 5.56
C LEU A 116 5.32 7.79 5.95
N ARG A 117 5.57 6.81 5.06
CA ARG A 117 6.64 5.83 5.28
C ARG A 117 8.00 6.50 5.53
N LEU A 118 8.41 7.43 4.67
CA LEU A 118 9.72 8.06 4.75
C LEU A 118 9.83 9.05 5.91
N ALA A 119 8.78 9.81 6.18
CA ALA A 119 8.73 10.70 7.33
C ALA A 119 8.74 9.94 8.66
N TYR A 120 8.01 8.83 8.76
CA TYR A 120 8.05 7.96 9.93
C TYR A 120 9.42 7.28 10.10
N LEU A 121 10.05 6.86 9.01
CA LEU A 121 11.44 6.36 9.06
C LEU A 121 12.37 7.41 9.67
N ILE A 122 12.28 8.66 9.23
CA ILE A 122 13.07 9.76 9.79
C ILE A 122 12.74 9.96 11.28
N GLU A 123 11.45 9.94 11.68
CA GLU A 123 11.03 10.00 13.08
C GLU A 123 11.72 8.94 13.95
N GLN A 124 11.79 7.69 13.48
CA GLN A 124 12.41 6.60 14.24
C GLN A 124 13.91 6.84 14.49
N HIS A 125 14.61 7.53 13.60
CA HIS A 125 16.05 7.78 13.72
C HIS A 125 16.40 9.14 14.32
N THR A 126 15.51 10.14 14.26
CA THR A 126 15.80 11.51 14.70
C THR A 126 14.93 11.99 15.85
N GLY A 127 13.84 11.28 16.16
CA GLY A 127 12.82 11.72 17.13
C GLY A 127 11.92 12.86 16.64
N SER A 128 12.14 13.38 15.42
CA SER A 128 11.31 14.45 14.85
C SER A 128 9.99 13.90 14.34
N LEU A 129 8.86 14.46 14.77
CA LEU A 129 7.54 13.96 14.43
C LEU A 129 7.26 13.97 12.92
N MET A 130 6.75 12.83 12.41
CA MET A 130 6.31 12.61 11.03
C MET A 130 5.40 13.73 10.53
N GLU A 131 4.45 14.19 11.35
CA GLU A 131 3.50 15.25 11.03
C GLU A 131 4.21 16.56 10.68
N ASN A 132 5.27 16.90 11.43
CA ASN A 132 6.04 18.10 11.17
C ASN A 132 6.86 17.95 9.89
N ILE A 133 7.44 16.78 9.67
CA ILE A 133 8.24 16.47 8.49
C ILE A 133 7.41 16.57 7.20
N VAL A 134 6.22 15.95 7.15
CA VAL A 134 5.39 15.98 5.94
C VAL A 134 4.79 17.37 5.65
N LYS A 135 4.62 18.20 6.69
CA LYS A 135 4.16 19.60 6.56
C LYS A 135 5.29 20.52 6.09
N ALA A 136 6.50 20.35 6.61
CA ALA A 136 7.65 21.17 6.27
C ALA A 136 8.19 20.86 4.87
N ARG A 137 8.21 19.59 4.46
CA ARG A 137 8.75 19.20 3.14
C ARG A 137 7.82 19.63 2.01
N SER A 138 8.34 20.43 1.07
CA SER A 138 7.62 20.80 -0.14
C SER A 138 7.44 19.61 -1.11
N LYS A 139 6.40 19.67 -1.95
CA LYS A 139 6.11 18.61 -2.94
C LYS A 139 7.24 18.41 -3.95
N SER A 140 7.93 19.48 -4.35
CA SER A 140 9.00 19.45 -5.36
C SER A 140 10.36 18.99 -4.81
N MET A 141 10.58 19.08 -3.49
CA MET A 141 11.86 18.72 -2.88
C MET A 141 12.02 17.21 -2.79
N LYS A 142 13.14 16.65 -3.27
CA LYS A 142 13.43 15.22 -3.10
C LYS A 142 13.76 14.90 -1.64
N TRP A 143 13.51 13.66 -1.22
CA TRP A 143 13.70 13.24 0.18
C TRP A 143 15.16 13.30 0.65
N ALA A 144 16.12 12.78 -0.12
CA ALA A 144 17.52 12.79 0.31
C ALA A 144 18.09 14.22 0.51
N PRO A 145 17.89 15.18 -0.42
CA PRO A 145 18.27 16.57 -0.18
C PRO A 145 17.57 17.21 1.02
N TYR A 146 16.28 16.94 1.22
CA TYR A 146 15.54 17.44 2.39
C TYR A 146 16.14 16.92 3.69
N VAL A 147 16.41 15.62 3.76
CA VAL A 147 16.95 14.95 4.94
C VAL A 147 18.37 15.44 5.26
N GLN A 148 19.20 15.65 4.22
CA GLN A 148 20.53 16.23 4.38
C GLN A 148 20.49 17.67 4.90
N GLN A 149 19.57 18.50 4.38
CA GLN A 149 19.46 19.90 4.75
C GLN A 149 18.95 20.08 6.19
N GLU A 150 17.86 19.39 6.55
CA GLU A 150 17.17 19.61 7.82
C GLU A 150 17.78 18.84 8.99
N PHE A 151 18.42 17.70 8.73
CA PHE A 151 18.91 16.80 9.78
C PHE A 151 20.40 16.46 9.64
N GLY A 152 21.09 16.94 8.61
CA GLY A 152 22.52 16.65 8.40
C GLY A 152 22.82 15.20 7.98
N ILE A 153 21.81 14.41 7.60
CA ILE A 153 21.95 12.98 7.30
C ILE A 153 22.33 12.78 5.81
N SER A 154 23.41 12.04 5.56
CA SER A 154 23.88 11.76 4.20
C SER A 154 22.90 10.91 3.39
N GLU A 155 22.96 11.04 2.06
CA GLU A 155 22.13 10.25 1.16
C GLU A 155 22.40 8.74 1.30
N GLU A 156 23.65 8.35 1.55
CA GLU A 156 24.07 6.97 1.79
C GLU A 156 23.42 6.41 3.06
N THR A 157 23.45 7.18 4.14
CA THR A 157 22.84 6.81 5.43
C THR A 157 21.31 6.71 5.28
N PHE A 158 20.68 7.67 4.61
CA PHE A 158 19.25 7.63 4.39
C PHE A 158 18.83 6.43 3.52
N LYS A 159 19.65 6.07 2.51
CA LYS A 159 19.42 4.86 1.70
C LYS A 159 19.55 3.58 2.51
N SER A 160 20.47 3.50 3.48
CA SER A 160 20.60 2.31 4.33
C SER A 160 19.35 2.12 5.20
N TRP A 161 18.83 3.19 5.82
CA TRP A 161 17.57 3.16 6.58
C TRP A 161 16.38 2.70 5.72
N ILE A 162 16.31 3.16 4.48
CA ILE A 162 15.27 2.75 3.52
C ILE A 162 15.36 1.24 3.22
N ALA A 163 16.58 0.69 3.16
CA ALA A 163 16.81 -0.72 2.88
C ALA A 163 16.43 -1.62 4.06
N GLU A 164 16.56 -1.12 5.30
CA GLU A 164 16.14 -1.80 6.53
C GLU A 164 14.62 -1.91 6.66
N THR A 165 13.89 -0.85 6.28
CA THR A 165 12.41 -0.79 6.41
C THR A 165 11.70 -1.21 5.12
N ARG A 166 11.90 -2.47 4.75
CA ARG A 166 11.44 -3.03 3.48
C ARG A 166 9.93 -3.32 3.47
N ASN A 167 9.27 -3.00 2.36
CA ASN A 167 7.90 -3.44 2.10
C ASN A 167 7.83 -4.97 1.89
N PRO A 168 7.11 -5.71 2.76
CA PRO A 168 7.01 -7.18 2.69
C PRO A 168 6.27 -7.68 1.44
N SER A 169 5.43 -6.85 0.81
CA SER A 169 4.72 -7.23 -0.41
C SER A 169 5.60 -7.29 -1.67
N LEU A 170 6.87 -6.88 -1.59
CA LEU A 170 7.80 -6.86 -2.73
C LEU A 170 8.59 -8.17 -2.83
N LYS A 171 8.92 -8.57 -4.07
CA LYS A 171 9.75 -9.75 -4.37
C LYS A 171 11.05 -9.77 -3.57
N LYS A 172 11.29 -10.82 -2.77
CA LYS A 172 12.54 -11.03 -2.00
C LYS A 172 13.76 -10.84 -2.92
N ARG A 173 14.76 -10.11 -2.43
CA ARG A 173 15.95 -9.78 -3.23
C ARG A 173 16.86 -10.98 -3.27
#